data_AF-A0A662FLB2-F1
#
_entry.id   AF-A0A662FLB2-F1
#
_cell.length_a   1.000
_cell.length_b   1.000
_cell.length_c   1.000
_cell.angle_alpha   90.00
_cell.angle_beta   90.00
_cell.angle_gamma   90.00
#
_symmetry.space_group_name_H-M   'P 1'
#
loop_
_entity.id
_entity.type
_entity.pdbx_description
1 polymer ?
#
loop_
_entity_poly.entity_id
_entity_poly.type
_entity_poly.pdbx_seq_one_letter_code
_entity_poly.pdbx_strand_id
1 'polypeptide(L)'
;MKLLNWLFKRKKTRELGLEELRQKIKEKQEQSTKQLGEQIKQVKQAREEVREALKDLKNPKLADEKDEKVIQRVLSNKNAYVMHTQNLIESLEVPSEAKISELIEFCKNSEEKFEEYSKKTMKNFQTAQYLIGEELVN
;
A
#
# COMPACT_ATOMS: atom_id res chain seq x y z
N MET A 1 -20.27 -17.43 -45.97
CA MET A 1 -19.32 -16.31 -46.09
C MET A 1 -19.60 -15.18 -45.06
N LYS A 2 -19.49 -15.45 -43.75
CA LYS A 2 -19.53 -14.39 -42.70
C LYS A 2 -18.40 -14.49 -41.67
N LEU A 3 -17.69 -15.62 -41.61
CA LEU A 3 -16.61 -15.87 -40.65
C LEU A 3 -15.24 -15.29 -41.08
N LEU A 4 -14.99 -15.11 -42.40
CA LEU A 4 -13.74 -14.55 -42.91
C LEU A 4 -13.61 -13.02 -42.73
N ASN A 5 -14.74 -12.30 -42.61
CA ASN A 5 -14.72 -10.85 -42.36
C ASN A 5 -14.45 -10.49 -40.89
N TRP A 6 -14.54 -11.45 -39.96
CA TRP A 6 -14.26 -11.19 -38.54
C TRP A 6 -12.74 -11.25 -38.25
N LEU A 7 -12.00 -12.14 -38.92
CA LEU A 7 -10.55 -12.28 -38.78
C LEU A 7 -9.75 -11.15 -39.47
N PHE A 8 -10.37 -10.43 -40.40
CA PHE A 8 -9.75 -9.32 -41.14
C PHE A 8 -10.20 -7.92 -40.69
N LYS A 9 -10.72 -7.77 -39.46
CA LYS A 9 -10.61 -6.47 -38.75
C LYS A 9 -9.16 -6.25 -38.32
N ARG A 10 -8.23 -6.25 -39.29
CA ARG A 10 -6.92 -5.65 -39.12
C ARG A 10 -7.18 -4.20 -38.71
N LYS A 11 -6.84 -3.85 -37.46
CA LYS A 11 -6.62 -2.45 -37.09
C LYS A 11 -5.78 -1.87 -38.22
N LYS A 12 -6.28 -0.87 -38.94
CA LYS A 12 -5.47 -0.08 -39.87
C LYS A 12 -4.32 0.50 -39.04
N THR A 13 -3.18 -0.17 -39.05
CA THR A 13 -1.96 0.38 -38.47
C THR A 13 -1.58 1.52 -39.40
N ARG A 14 -1.89 2.75 -38.98
CA ARG A 14 -1.45 3.94 -39.70
C ARG A 14 0.07 3.98 -39.53
N GLU A 15 0.81 3.81 -40.62
CA GLU A 15 2.26 3.99 -40.60
C GLU A 15 2.51 5.46 -40.22
N LEU A 16 3.09 5.65 -39.03
CA LEU A 16 3.47 6.97 -38.54
C LEU A 16 4.89 7.23 -39.01
N GLY A 17 5.17 8.45 -39.46
CA GLY A 17 6.54 8.89 -39.68
C GLY A 17 7.35 8.76 -38.40
N LEU A 18 8.66 8.51 -38.51
CA LEU A 18 9.56 8.31 -37.37
C LEU A 18 9.50 9.50 -36.39
N GLU A 19 9.31 10.71 -36.90
CA GLU A 19 9.14 11.94 -36.11
C GLU A 19 7.81 11.99 -35.34
N GLU A 20 6.69 11.63 -35.98
CA GLU A 20 5.39 11.54 -35.31
C GLU A 20 5.38 10.46 -34.21
N LEU A 21 6.10 9.36 -34.45
CA LEU A 21 6.30 8.29 -33.47
C LEU A 21 7.09 8.78 -32.25
N ARG A 22 8.20 9.50 -32.47
CA ARG A 22 9.01 10.11 -31.40
C ARG A 22 8.19 11.07 -30.56
N GLN A 23 7.39 11.92 -31.22
CA GLN A 23 6.58 12.92 -30.54
C GLN A 23 5.49 12.26 -29.68
N LYS A 24 4.81 11.24 -30.20
CA LYS A 24 3.83 10.46 -29.41
C LYS A 24 4.45 9.72 -28.23
N ILE A 25 5.64 9.16 -28.39
CA ILE A 25 6.36 8.50 -27.28
C ILE A 25 6.66 9.54 -26.19
N LYS A 26 7.16 10.71 -26.57
CA LYS A 26 7.45 11.80 -25.64
C LYS A 26 6.19 12.27 -24.89
N GLU A 27 5.09 12.52 -25.59
CA GLU A 27 3.81 12.91 -24.99
C GLU A 27 3.29 11.85 -24.00
N LYS A 28 3.37 10.57 -24.39
CA LYS A 28 2.95 9.46 -23.52
C LYS A 28 3.84 9.33 -22.28
N GLN A 29 5.13 9.54 -22.44
CA GLN A 29 6.09 9.51 -21.34
C GLN A 29 5.80 10.67 -20.37
N GLU A 30 5.61 11.89 -20.86
CA GLU A 30 5.26 13.05 -20.04
C GLU A 30 3.94 12.85 -19.27
N GLN A 31 2.92 12.30 -19.94
CA GLN A 31 1.65 11.96 -19.30
C GLN A 31 1.84 10.94 -18.18
N SER A 32 2.61 9.89 -18.44
CA SER A 32 2.86 8.82 -17.45
C SER A 32 3.64 9.34 -16.25
N THR A 33 4.68 10.16 -16.48
CA THR A 33 5.47 10.77 -15.39
C THR A 33 4.61 11.68 -14.50
N LYS A 34 3.67 12.44 -15.08
CA LYS A 34 2.73 13.25 -14.31
C LYS A 34 1.84 12.39 -13.41
N GLN A 35 1.24 11.34 -13.97
CA GLN A 35 0.40 10.41 -13.22
C GLN A 35 1.18 9.72 -12.09
N LEU A 36 2.41 9.28 -12.35
CA LEU A 36 3.28 8.67 -11.35
C LEU A 36 3.63 9.68 -10.24
N GLY A 37 3.89 10.94 -10.60
CA GLY A 37 4.12 12.01 -9.63
C GLY A 37 2.92 12.25 -8.70
N GLU A 38 1.69 12.17 -9.22
CA GLU A 38 0.47 12.26 -8.40
C GLU A 38 0.34 11.06 -7.45
N GLN A 39 0.63 9.85 -7.92
CA GLN A 39 0.60 8.65 -7.09
C GLN A 39 1.64 8.70 -5.96
N ILE A 40 2.86 9.18 -6.22
CA ILE A 40 3.88 9.38 -5.18
C ILE A 40 3.38 10.35 -4.11
N LYS A 41 2.70 11.45 -4.51
CA LYS A 41 2.11 12.39 -3.55
C LYS A 41 1.05 11.71 -2.68
N GLN A 42 0.17 10.90 -3.26
CA GLN A 42 -0.84 10.14 -2.51
C GLN A 42 -0.20 9.16 -1.52
N VAL A 43 0.86 8.46 -1.91
CA VAL A 43 1.61 7.56 -1.02
C VAL A 43 2.23 8.34 0.14
N LYS A 44 2.85 9.50 -0.12
CA LYS A 44 3.40 10.37 0.93
C LYS A 44 2.32 10.84 1.90
N GLN A 45 1.16 11.22 1.39
CA GLN A 45 0.03 11.63 2.22
C GLN A 45 -0.47 10.48 3.10
N ALA A 46 -0.73 9.31 2.52
CA ALA A 46 -1.16 8.12 3.27
C ALA A 46 -0.13 7.74 4.36
N ARG A 47 1.17 7.85 4.07
CA ARG A 47 2.24 7.61 5.04
C ARG A 47 2.11 8.54 6.26
N GLU A 48 1.80 9.81 6.03
CA GLU A 48 1.65 10.79 7.10
C GLU A 48 0.35 10.58 7.88
N GLU A 49 -0.75 10.24 7.21
CA GLU A 49 -2.02 9.88 7.85
C GLU A 49 -1.84 8.69 8.81
N VAL A 50 -1.08 7.65 8.42
CA VAL A 50 -0.82 6.54 9.33
C VAL A 50 0.09 6.96 10.48
N ARG A 51 1.05 7.87 10.29
CA ARG A 51 1.86 8.41 11.40
C ARG A 51 1.01 9.16 12.42
N GLU A 52 0.07 9.98 11.97
CA GLU A 52 -0.86 10.68 12.87
C GLU A 52 -1.77 9.68 13.60
N ALA A 53 -2.34 8.70 12.89
CA ALA A 53 -3.15 7.66 13.52
C ALA A 53 -2.36 6.87 14.59
N LEU A 54 -1.06 6.62 14.36
CA LEU A 54 -0.19 5.98 15.36
C LEU A 54 0.08 6.87 16.57
N LYS A 55 0.12 8.20 16.43
CA LYS A 55 0.21 9.13 17.57
C LYS A 55 -1.07 9.07 18.41
N ASP A 56 -2.23 9.07 17.77
CA ASP A 56 -3.51 8.95 18.47
C ASP A 56 -3.62 7.61 19.22
N LEU A 57 -3.16 6.53 18.58
CA LEU A 57 -3.14 5.20 19.20
C LEU A 57 -2.21 5.11 20.42
N LYS A 58 -1.21 5.98 20.56
CA LYS A 58 -0.36 6.01 21.76
C LYS A 58 -1.15 6.45 23.00
N ASN A 59 -2.15 7.32 22.84
CA ASN A 59 -2.97 7.88 23.92
C ASN A 59 -4.47 7.56 23.71
N PRO A 60 -4.89 6.28 23.83
CA PRO A 60 -6.27 5.90 23.61
C PRO A 60 -7.17 6.50 24.70
N LYS A 61 -8.21 7.25 24.30
CA LYS A 61 -9.32 7.60 25.18
C LYS A 61 -10.21 6.37 25.34
N LEU A 62 -10.02 5.63 26.42
CA LEU A 62 -10.87 4.50 26.77
C LEU A 62 -12.11 5.03 27.50
N ALA A 63 -13.29 4.61 27.09
CA ALA A 63 -14.53 4.89 27.82
C ALA A 63 -14.59 4.03 29.09
N ASP A 64 -15.11 4.60 30.18
CA ASP A 64 -15.07 4.06 31.54
C ASP A 64 -15.87 2.76 31.78
N GLU A 65 -16.53 2.20 30.76
CA GLU A 65 -17.46 1.07 30.90
C GLU A 65 -16.95 -0.28 30.34
N LYS A 66 -15.66 -0.44 30.02
CA LYS A 66 -15.14 -1.70 29.47
C LYS A 66 -14.41 -2.56 30.51
N ASP A 67 -14.65 -3.87 30.43
CA ASP A 67 -14.00 -4.92 31.21
C ASP A 67 -12.47 -4.71 31.27
N GLU A 68 -11.94 -4.57 32.48
CA GLU A 68 -10.55 -4.21 32.77
C GLU A 68 -9.55 -5.20 32.14
N LYS A 69 -9.93 -6.49 32.04
CA LYS A 69 -9.12 -7.52 31.38
C LYS A 69 -8.98 -7.28 29.88
N VAL A 70 -10.06 -6.89 29.22
CA VAL A 70 -10.08 -6.55 27.79
C VAL A 70 -9.23 -5.31 27.53
N ILE A 71 -9.31 -4.29 28.40
CA ILE A 71 -8.48 -3.09 28.32
C ILE A 71 -6.99 -3.44 28.43
N GLN A 72 -6.59 -4.23 29.43
CA GLN A 72 -5.20 -4.64 29.63
C GLN A 72 -4.64 -5.43 28.42
N ARG A 73 -5.45 -6.32 27.84
CA ARG A 73 -5.07 -7.07 26.62
C ARG A 73 -4.93 -6.18 25.39
N VAL A 74 -5.81 -5.19 25.22
CA VAL A 74 -5.69 -4.21 24.14
C VAL A 74 -4.44 -3.36 24.33
N LEU A 75 -4.19 -2.86 25.55
CA LEU A 75 -3.03 -2.02 25.86
C LEU A 75 -1.69 -2.77 25.72
N SER A 76 -1.63 -4.05 26.09
CA SER A 76 -0.43 -4.87 25.93
C SER A 76 -0.09 -5.15 24.45
N ASN A 77 -1.10 -5.35 23.60
CA ASN A 77 -0.90 -5.55 22.16
C ASN A 77 -0.70 -4.24 21.38
N LYS A 78 -1.22 -3.12 21.90
CA LYS A 78 -1.12 -1.77 21.31
C LYS A 78 0.32 -1.41 20.97
N ASN A 79 1.24 -1.61 21.91
CA ASN A 79 2.64 -1.23 21.72
C ASN A 79 3.32 -2.04 20.62
N ALA A 80 3.03 -3.35 20.53
CA ALA A 80 3.53 -4.20 19.46
C ALA A 80 2.99 -3.75 18.10
N TYR A 81 1.68 -3.48 18.01
CA TYR A 81 1.05 -2.97 16.79
C TYR A 81 1.66 -1.63 16.35
N VAL A 82 1.80 -0.68 17.28
CA VAL A 82 2.39 0.64 17.01
C VAL A 82 3.82 0.48 16.50
N MET A 83 4.64 -0.30 17.20
CA MET A 83 6.03 -0.55 16.82
C MET A 83 6.15 -1.20 15.44
N HIS A 84 5.38 -2.25 15.16
CA HIS A 84 5.45 -2.95 13.88
C HIS A 84 4.98 -2.06 12.71
N THR A 85 3.93 -1.29 12.92
CA THR A 85 3.39 -0.38 11.89
C THR A 85 4.34 0.79 11.66
N GLN A 86 4.95 1.31 12.72
CA GLN A 86 5.96 2.36 12.60
C GLN A 86 7.21 1.86 11.84
N ASN A 87 7.70 0.66 12.16
CA ASN A 87 8.82 0.04 11.43
C ASN A 87 8.51 -0.16 9.94
N LEU A 88 7.30 -0.60 9.60
CA LEU A 88 6.87 -0.73 8.21
C LEU A 88 6.97 0.64 7.49
N ILE A 89 6.35 1.67 8.07
CA ILE A 89 6.31 3.02 7.49
C ILE A 89 7.71 3.63 7.33
N GLU A 90 8.60 3.38 8.28
CA GLU A 90 9.99 3.86 8.23
C GLU A 90 10.79 3.10 7.17
N SER A 91 10.51 1.82 6.94
CA SER A 91 11.16 0.99 5.92
C SER A 91 10.70 1.25 4.48
N LEU A 92 9.57 1.93 4.29
CA LEU A 92 9.09 2.35 2.97
C LEU A 92 9.88 3.58 2.50
N GLU A 93 10.88 3.34 1.65
CA GLU A 93 11.68 4.37 0.99
C GLU A 93 10.90 5.02 -0.17
N VAL A 94 9.94 5.87 0.17
CA VAL A 94 9.12 6.56 -0.83
C VAL A 94 9.99 7.52 -1.66
N PRO A 95 10.03 7.40 -2.99
CA PRO A 95 10.92 8.18 -3.83
C PRO A 95 10.60 9.68 -3.77
N SER A 96 11.66 10.49 -3.89
CA SER A 96 11.53 11.95 -3.95
C SER A 96 10.94 12.40 -5.29
N GLU A 97 11.30 11.71 -6.37
CA GLU A 97 10.97 12.05 -7.76
C GLU A 97 10.32 10.87 -8.51
N ALA A 98 9.58 11.17 -9.59
CA ALA A 98 8.94 10.17 -10.43
C ALA A 98 9.90 9.59 -11.48
N LYS A 99 11.09 9.15 -11.08
CA LYS A 99 12.01 8.43 -11.96
C LYS A 99 11.59 6.96 -12.02
N ILE A 100 11.50 6.41 -13.24
CA ILE A 100 11.03 5.04 -13.48
C ILE A 100 11.87 4.01 -12.72
N SER A 101 13.20 4.16 -12.69
CA SER A 101 14.09 3.25 -11.97
C SER A 101 13.83 3.23 -10.47
N GLU A 102 13.71 4.41 -9.85
CA GLU A 102 13.42 4.58 -8.41
C GLU A 102 12.04 4.02 -8.06
N LEU A 103 11.06 4.19 -8.95
CA LEU A 103 9.71 3.66 -8.77
C LEU A 103 9.65 2.13 -8.83
N ILE A 104 10.40 1.50 -9.73
CA ILE A 104 10.48 0.03 -9.81
C ILE A 104 11.08 -0.53 -8.52
N GLU A 105 12.14 0.09 -8.02
CA GLU A 105 12.79 -0.31 -6.76
C GLU A 105 11.86 -0.11 -5.57
N PHE A 106 11.19 1.03 -5.51
CA PHE A 106 10.18 1.31 -4.49
C PHE A 106 9.05 0.26 -4.48
N CYS A 107 8.50 -0.11 -5.65
CA CYS A 107 7.45 -1.12 -5.72
C CYS A 107 7.92 -2.48 -5.20
N LYS A 108 9.12 -2.92 -5.60
CA LYS A 108 9.70 -4.20 -5.13
C LYS A 108 9.93 -4.20 -3.62
N ASN A 109 10.58 -3.16 -3.10
CA ASN A 109 10.80 -3.01 -1.66
C ASN A 109 9.46 -2.99 -0.90
N SER A 110 8.47 -2.25 -1.42
CA SER A 110 7.14 -2.18 -0.80
C SER A 110 6.46 -3.55 -0.73
N GLU A 111 6.47 -4.32 -1.82
CA GLU A 111 5.91 -5.67 -1.87
C GLU A 111 6.55 -6.58 -0.81
N GLU A 112 7.88 -6.60 -0.73
CA GLU A 112 8.61 -7.39 0.27
C GLU A 112 8.26 -6.98 1.71
N LYS A 113 8.24 -5.67 2.00
CA LYS A 113 7.93 -5.14 3.34
C LYS A 113 6.49 -5.40 3.74
N PHE A 114 5.53 -5.29 2.81
CA PHE A 114 4.13 -5.62 3.08
C PHE A 114 3.95 -7.11 3.34
N GLU A 115 4.66 -7.98 2.61
CA GLU A 115 4.61 -9.42 2.85
C GLU A 115 5.19 -9.79 4.23
N GLU A 116 6.34 -9.23 4.60
CA GLU A 116 6.94 -9.41 5.92
C GLU A 116 6.02 -8.93 7.05
N TYR A 117 5.42 -7.75 6.87
CA TYR A 117 4.46 -7.19 7.82
C TYR A 117 3.25 -8.11 7.96
N SER A 118 2.62 -8.49 6.85
CA SER A 118 1.45 -9.39 6.82
C SER A 118 1.69 -10.67 7.61
N LYS A 119 2.83 -11.34 7.40
CA LYS A 119 3.20 -12.57 8.14
C LYS A 119 3.25 -12.36 9.65
N LYS A 120 3.80 -11.24 10.11
CA LYS A 120 3.90 -10.91 11.55
C LYS A 120 2.55 -10.51 12.13
N THR A 121 1.80 -9.65 11.44
CA THR A 121 0.54 -9.10 11.93
C THR A 121 -0.57 -10.16 11.95
N MET A 122 -0.63 -11.04 10.95
CA MET A 122 -1.61 -12.13 10.90
C MET A 122 -1.40 -13.14 12.04
N LYS A 123 -0.14 -13.49 12.33
CA LYS A 123 0.20 -14.35 13.47
C LYS A 123 -0.18 -13.73 14.80
N ASN A 124 0.08 -12.43 14.97
CA ASN A 124 -0.30 -11.70 16.18
C ASN A 124 -1.83 -11.60 16.34
N PHE A 125 -2.55 -11.35 15.24
CA PHE A 125 -4.02 -11.32 15.22
C PHE A 125 -4.63 -12.67 15.61
N GLN A 126 -4.14 -13.77 15.03
CA GLN A 126 -4.58 -15.13 15.40
C GLN A 126 -4.30 -15.45 16.86
N THR A 127 -3.14 -15.04 17.37
CA THR A 127 -2.78 -15.22 18.79
C THR A 127 -3.72 -14.44 19.71
N ALA A 128 -4.03 -13.19 19.37
CA ALA A 128 -5.00 -12.39 20.14
C ALA A 128 -6.42 -13.00 20.09
N GLN A 129 -6.88 -13.45 18.93
CA GLN A 129 -8.17 -14.14 18.80
C GLN A 129 -8.24 -15.41 19.65
N TYR A 130 -7.19 -16.22 19.65
CA TYR A 130 -7.11 -17.44 20.44
C TYR A 130 -7.19 -17.13 21.95
N LEU A 131 -6.41 -16.17 22.43
CA LEU A 131 -6.40 -15.76 23.83
C LEU A 131 -7.74 -15.15 24.28
N ILE A 132 -8.40 -14.36 23.42
CA ILE A 132 -9.74 -13.81 23.67
C ILE A 132 -10.79 -14.93 23.67
N GLY A 133 -10.71 -15.87 22.73
CA GLY A 133 -11.59 -17.03 22.65
C GLY A 133 -11.51 -17.93 23.89
N GLU A 134 -10.31 -18.23 24.38
CA GLU A 134 -10.12 -19.01 25.61
C GLU A 134 -10.65 -18.32 26.87
N GLU A 135 -10.66 -16.99 26.92
CA GLU A 135 -11.21 -16.23 28.05
C GLU A 135 -12.74 -16.07 28.00
N LEU A 136 -13.36 -16.17 26.83
CA LEU A 136 -14.83 -16.14 26.72
C LEU A 136 -15.46 -17.51 27.04
N VAL A 137 -14.66 -18.57 27.06
CA VAL A 137 -15.10 -19.96 27.30
C VAL A 137 -14.86 -20.41 28.75
N ASN A 138 -13.99 -19.73 29.50
CA ASN A 138 -13.74 -19.96 30.95
C ASN A 138 -14.47 -18.93 31.82
#